data_AF-A0A6L3YMQ1-F1
#
_entry.id   AF-A0A6L3YMQ1-F1
#
_cell.length_a   1.000
_cell.length_b   1.000
_cell.length_c   1.000
_cell.angle_alpha   90.00
_cell.angle_beta   90.00
_cell.angle_gamma   90.00
#
_symmetry.space_group_name_H-M   'P 1'
#
loop_
_entity.id
_entity.type
_entity.pdbx_description
1 polymer ?
#
loop_
_entity_poly.entity_id
_entity_poly.type
_entity_poly.pdbx_seq_one_letter_code
_entity_poly.pdbx_strand_id
1 'polypeptide(L)'
;MFVVLLVIDPTSHELGSPANPVRFTTSNQTQLKESQRNWIKYRDSECRYQQVNYAIMVSEADCKEALTRQRIGLLSQQLGWLKKVGQKDEAGTAVDCKQEIGAKAANILVNQCKDISPATNPPCNASNSCDLIRDEIKRGCSMVGDKKPAYCQ
;
A
#
# COMPACT_ATOMS: atom_id res chain seq x y z
N MET A 1 1.13 32.39 5.59
CA MET A 1 0.02 31.47 5.28
C MET A 1 -0.12 31.44 3.77
N PHE A 2 0.62 30.53 3.10
CA PHE A 2 0.60 30.37 1.64
C PHE A 2 0.26 28.91 1.37
N VAL A 3 -0.95 28.69 0.89
CA VAL A 3 -1.49 27.41 0.45
C VAL A 3 -0.87 27.13 -0.92
N VAL A 4 0.14 26.26 -0.98
CA VAL A 4 0.54 25.65 -2.26
C VAL A 4 -0.23 24.35 -2.38
N LEU A 5 -1.24 24.44 -3.23
CA LEU A 5 -2.16 23.40 -3.64
C LEU A 5 -1.42 22.10 -3.93
N LEU A 6 -1.83 21.06 -3.21
CA LEU A 6 -1.77 19.69 -3.69
C LEU A 6 -2.32 19.68 -5.11
N VAL A 7 -1.51 19.26 -6.08
CA VAL A 7 -2.04 18.83 -7.38
C VAL A 7 -2.74 17.50 -7.12
N ILE A 8 -3.96 17.58 -6.59
CA ILE A 8 -4.97 16.54 -6.70
C ILE A 8 -5.50 16.72 -8.12
N ASP A 9 -4.98 15.93 -9.04
CA ASP A 9 -5.52 15.81 -10.39
C ASP A 9 -6.93 15.17 -10.26
N PRO A 10 -8.02 15.88 -10.59
CA PRO A 10 -9.38 15.38 -10.38
C PRO A 10 -9.78 14.30 -11.40
N THR A 11 -8.86 13.89 -12.27
CA THR A 11 -9.13 12.93 -13.35
C THR A 11 -8.83 11.47 -13.01
N SER A 12 -8.52 11.16 -11.75
CA SER A 12 -8.27 9.78 -11.28
C SER A 12 -9.42 9.26 -10.42
N HIS A 13 -10.60 9.15 -11.00
CA HIS A 13 -11.74 8.41 -10.43
C HIS A 13 -12.00 7.11 -11.21
N GLU A 14 -10.94 6.46 -11.67
CA GLU A 14 -11.02 5.05 -12.08
C GLU A 14 -10.76 4.22 -10.83
N LEU A 15 -11.86 3.76 -10.21
CA LEU A 15 -11.89 2.79 -9.14
C LEU A 15 -11.06 1.56 -9.54
N GLY A 16 -9.83 1.48 -9.07
CA GLY A 16 -9.00 0.28 -9.15
C GLY A 16 -9.71 -0.87 -8.44
N SER A 17 -10.28 -1.77 -9.24
CA SER A 17 -10.83 -3.05 -8.82
C SER A 17 -9.81 -3.83 -7.99
N PRO A 18 -10.20 -4.57 -6.94
CA PRO A 18 -9.29 -5.16 -5.94
C PRO A 18 -8.39 -6.31 -6.43
N ALA A 19 -8.25 -6.51 -7.74
CA ALA A 19 -7.62 -7.69 -8.33
C ALA A 19 -6.23 -7.45 -8.97
N ASN A 20 -5.59 -6.29 -8.78
CA ASN A 20 -4.31 -6.03 -9.45
C ASN A 20 -3.26 -5.45 -8.49
N PRO A 21 -2.27 -6.23 -8.02
CA PRO A 21 -1.16 -5.70 -7.23
C PRO A 21 -0.39 -4.69 -8.10
N VAL A 22 -0.02 -3.57 -7.50
CA VAL A 22 0.57 -2.37 -8.13
C VAL A 22 1.70 -2.75 -9.10
N ARG A 23 1.37 -2.93 -10.38
CA ARG A 23 2.35 -2.97 -11.47
C ARG A 23 2.71 -1.54 -11.79
N PHE A 24 3.91 -1.12 -11.42
CA PHE A 24 4.49 0.12 -11.92
C PHE A 24 4.59 0.03 -13.46
N THR A 25 3.66 0.66 -14.16
CA THR A 25 3.67 0.70 -15.63
C THR A 25 4.83 1.60 -16.09
N THR A 26 5.31 1.39 -17.32
CA THR A 26 6.35 2.24 -17.96
C THR A 26 5.93 3.72 -18.05
N SER A 27 4.62 3.98 -18.12
CA SER A 27 4.02 5.32 -18.03
C SER A 27 4.34 5.99 -16.68
N ASN A 28 4.15 5.28 -15.57
CA ASN A 28 4.43 5.81 -14.22
C ASN A 28 5.92 6.11 -14.01
N GLN A 29 6.82 5.29 -14.55
CA GLN A 29 8.26 5.57 -14.50
C GLN A 29 8.65 6.82 -15.32
N THR A 30 8.00 7.02 -16.46
CA THR A 30 8.23 8.18 -17.32
C THR A 30 7.75 9.46 -16.65
N GLN A 31 6.56 9.41 -16.03
CA GLN A 31 5.99 10.51 -15.25
C GLN A 31 6.88 10.90 -14.06
N LEU A 32 7.43 9.92 -13.33
CA LEU A 32 8.38 10.18 -12.24
C LEU A 32 9.66 10.87 -12.73
N LYS A 33 10.24 10.37 -13.84
CA LYS A 33 11.43 10.99 -14.45
C LYS A 33 11.14 12.42 -14.92
N GLU A 34 9.98 12.66 -15.49
CA GLU A 34 9.58 13.99 -15.94
C GLU A 34 9.34 14.96 -14.77
N SER A 35 8.63 14.53 -13.72
CA SER A 35 8.46 15.32 -12.50
C SER A 35 9.80 15.70 -11.89
N GLN A 36 10.75 14.76 -11.83
CA GLN A 36 12.10 15.02 -11.32
C GLN A 36 12.86 16.04 -12.20
N ARG A 37 12.76 15.96 -13.52
CA ARG A 37 13.36 16.96 -14.43
C ARG A 37 12.75 18.35 -14.24
N ASN A 38 11.43 18.43 -14.08
CA ASN A 38 10.75 19.71 -13.86
C ASN A 38 11.12 20.32 -12.51
N TRP A 39 11.29 19.49 -11.47
CA TRP A 39 11.77 19.96 -10.17
C TRP A 39 13.20 20.51 -10.23
N ILE A 40 14.11 19.87 -10.98
CA ILE A 40 15.48 20.37 -11.17
C ILE A 40 15.48 21.75 -11.82
N LYS A 41 14.66 21.94 -12.88
CA LYS A 41 14.51 23.24 -13.54
C LYS A 41 14.03 24.33 -12.58
N TYR A 42 13.01 24.01 -11.79
CA TYR A 42 12.46 24.92 -10.78
C TYR A 42 13.52 25.34 -9.75
N ARG A 43 14.23 24.36 -9.17
CA ARG A 43 15.32 24.62 -8.20
C ARG A 43 16.36 25.57 -8.79
N ASP A 44 16.80 25.30 -10.02
CA ASP A 44 17.85 26.10 -10.65
C ASP A 44 17.36 27.54 -10.95
N SER A 45 16.09 27.72 -11.34
CA SER A 45 15.51 29.06 -11.50
C SER A 45 15.36 29.83 -10.18
N GLU A 46 14.90 29.16 -9.12
CA GLU A 46 14.73 29.78 -7.80
C GLU A 46 16.08 30.22 -7.23
N CYS A 47 17.10 29.35 -7.31
CA CYS A 47 18.42 29.69 -6.81
C CYS A 47 19.09 30.78 -7.62
N ARG A 48 18.87 30.83 -8.94
CA ARG A 48 19.34 31.95 -9.76
C ARG A 48 18.64 33.25 -9.40
N TYR A 49 17.33 33.22 -9.16
CA TYR A 49 16.58 34.40 -8.71
C TYR A 49 17.07 34.89 -7.36
N GLN A 50 17.30 33.98 -6.40
CA GLN A 50 17.87 34.35 -5.10
C GLN A 50 19.29 34.88 -5.20
N GLN A 51 20.13 34.30 -6.06
CA GLN A 51 21.48 34.80 -6.30
C GLN A 51 21.47 36.23 -6.85
N VAL A 52 20.56 36.55 -7.79
CA VAL A 52 20.49 37.91 -8.36
C VAL A 52 19.98 38.93 -7.35
N ASN A 53 19.04 38.55 -6.48
CA ASN A 53 18.40 39.49 -5.55
C ASN A 53 19.07 39.57 -4.17
N TYR A 54 19.79 38.52 -3.75
CA TYR A 54 20.35 38.38 -2.40
C TYR A 54 21.78 37.80 -2.42
N ALA A 55 22.57 38.14 -3.45
CA ALA A 55 23.90 37.60 -3.73
C ALA A 55 24.88 37.57 -2.54
N ILE A 56 24.76 38.55 -1.62
CA ILE A 56 25.64 38.70 -0.45
C ILE A 56 25.30 37.68 0.64
N MET A 57 24.06 37.19 0.68
CA MET A 57 23.55 36.34 1.76
C MET A 57 23.33 34.88 1.34
N VAL A 58 23.18 34.59 0.05
CA VAL A 58 22.91 33.23 -0.46
C VAL A 58 23.72 32.97 -1.71
N SER A 59 24.54 31.93 -1.67
CA SER A 59 25.20 31.41 -2.87
C SER A 59 24.28 30.43 -3.61
N GLU A 60 24.39 30.39 -4.94
CA GLU A 60 23.63 29.46 -5.78
C GLU A 60 23.91 28.01 -5.39
N ALA A 61 25.15 27.70 -5.00
CA ALA A 61 25.56 26.39 -4.53
C ALA A 61 24.83 26.00 -3.23
N ASP A 62 24.83 26.88 -2.23
CA ASP A 62 24.20 26.62 -0.94
C ASP A 62 22.67 26.52 -1.07
N CYS A 63 22.06 27.37 -1.90
CA CYS A 63 20.64 27.29 -2.21
C CYS A 63 20.27 25.94 -2.84
N LYS A 64 21.04 25.49 -3.85
CA LYS A 64 20.79 24.22 -4.52
C LYS A 64 20.94 23.05 -3.56
N GLU A 65 21.94 23.08 -2.69
CA GLU A 65 22.14 22.06 -1.67
C GLU A 65 20.96 22.01 -0.69
N ALA A 66 20.54 23.16 -0.14
CA ALA A 66 19.44 23.25 0.81
C ALA A 66 18.12 22.72 0.22
N LEU A 67 17.75 23.18 -0.99
CA LEU A 67 16.52 22.72 -1.66
C LEU A 67 16.59 21.23 -2.03
N THR A 68 17.77 20.73 -2.39
CA THR A 68 17.95 19.30 -2.69
C THR A 68 17.78 18.45 -1.44
N ARG A 69 18.34 18.87 -0.29
CA ARG A 69 18.14 18.17 1.00
C ARG A 69 16.65 18.14 1.39
N GLN A 70 15.93 19.25 1.23
CA GLN A 70 14.48 19.30 1.49
C GLN A 70 13.69 18.33 0.61
N ARG A 71 14.01 18.28 -0.69
CA ARG A 71 13.36 17.36 -1.64
C ARG A 71 13.62 15.89 -1.29
N ILE A 72 14.86 15.56 -0.92
CA ILE A 72 15.20 14.20 -0.46
C ILE A 72 14.35 13.84 0.76
N GLY A 73 14.28 14.70 1.78
CA GLY A 73 13.47 14.46 2.96
C GLY A 73 11.98 14.23 2.65
N LEU A 74 11.41 15.06 1.78
CA LEU A 74 10.02 14.93 1.35
C LEU A 74 9.77 13.60 0.61
N LEU A 75 10.64 13.25 -0.34
CA LEU A 75 10.53 11.99 -1.07
C LEU A 75 10.69 10.79 -0.14
N SER A 76 11.65 10.83 0.78
CA SER A 76 11.84 9.78 1.79
C SER A 76 10.60 9.61 2.67
N GLN A 77 9.94 10.70 3.08
CA GLN A 77 8.69 10.62 3.86
C GLN A 77 7.55 10.00 3.05
N GLN A 78 7.37 10.42 1.79
CA GLN A 78 6.34 9.87 0.90
C GLN A 78 6.56 8.37 0.65
N LEU A 79 7.80 7.97 0.40
CA LEU A 79 8.18 6.57 0.19
C LEU A 79 8.13 5.76 1.49
N GLY A 80 8.32 6.38 2.66
CA GLY A 80 8.23 5.73 3.96
C GLY A 80 6.84 5.13 4.22
N TRP A 81 5.78 5.84 3.80
CA TRP A 81 4.42 5.29 3.85
C TRP A 81 4.24 4.12 2.87
N LEU A 82 4.72 4.25 1.63
CA LEU A 82 4.63 3.17 0.62
C LEU A 82 5.35 1.89 1.08
N LYS A 83 6.56 2.01 1.65
CA LYS A 83 7.29 0.87 2.19
C LYS A 83 6.56 0.21 3.37
N LYS A 84 5.93 1.02 4.23
CA LYS A 84 5.14 0.53 5.37
C LYS A 84 3.86 -0.18 4.94
N VAL A 85 3.23 0.27 3.84
CA VAL A 85 2.09 -0.44 3.22
C VAL A 85 2.56 -1.75 2.58
N GLY A 86 3.62 -1.73 1.77
CA GLY A 86 4.14 -2.95 1.14
C GLY A 86 4.63 -4.02 2.12
N GLN A 87 5.20 -3.63 3.27
CA GLN A 87 5.56 -4.58 4.33
C GLN A 87 4.34 -5.13 5.10
N LYS A 88 3.22 -4.41 5.08
CA LYS A 88 1.95 -4.88 5.65
C LYS A 88 1.29 -5.92 4.73
N ASP A 89 1.63 -5.90 3.45
CA ASP A 89 1.11 -6.83 2.44
C ASP A 89 1.95 -8.11 2.34
N GLU A 90 3.26 -8.11 2.64
CA GLU A 90 4.07 -9.35 2.62
C GLU A 90 3.88 -10.25 3.85
N ALA A 91 3.29 -9.75 4.93
CA ALA A 91 2.84 -10.57 6.07
C ALA A 91 1.42 -11.13 5.90
N GLY A 92 0.91 -11.14 4.66
CA GLY A 92 -0.42 -11.67 4.35
C GLY A 92 -1.00 -11.06 3.08
N THR A 93 -0.39 -11.29 1.91
CA THR A 93 -1.12 -11.16 0.65
C THR A 93 -2.14 -12.26 0.68
N ALA A 94 -3.35 -11.91 1.14
CA ALA A 94 -4.50 -12.79 1.12
C ALA A 94 -4.84 -13.07 -0.33
N VAL A 95 -4.17 -14.06 -0.92
CA VAL A 95 -4.70 -14.76 -2.08
C VAL A 95 -6.04 -15.32 -1.62
N ASP A 96 -7.11 -14.96 -2.33
CA ASP A 96 -8.44 -15.51 -2.05
C ASP A 96 -8.31 -17.02 -1.94
N CYS A 97 -8.90 -17.64 -0.92
CA CYS A 97 -8.78 -19.09 -0.73
C CYS A 97 -9.28 -19.86 -1.97
N LYS A 98 -10.22 -19.28 -2.75
CA LYS A 98 -10.62 -19.80 -4.07
C LYS A 98 -9.48 -19.88 -5.08
N GLN A 99 -8.57 -18.91 -5.08
CA GLN A 99 -7.42 -18.85 -5.99
C GLN A 99 -6.30 -19.79 -5.52
N GLU A 100 -6.14 -19.97 -4.20
CA GLU A 100 -5.09 -20.83 -3.63
C GLU A 100 -5.38 -22.32 -3.84
N ILE A 101 -6.59 -22.79 -3.49
CA ILE A 101 -6.92 -24.22 -3.48
C ILE A 101 -8.08 -24.61 -4.41
N GLY A 102 -8.62 -23.66 -5.16
CA GLY A 102 -9.76 -23.85 -6.05
C GLY A 102 -11.12 -23.67 -5.35
N ALA A 103 -12.12 -23.22 -6.11
CA ALA A 103 -13.43 -22.84 -5.59
C ALA A 103 -14.16 -23.95 -4.81
N LYS A 104 -14.04 -25.21 -5.25
CA LYS A 104 -14.68 -26.35 -4.59
C LYS A 104 -14.08 -26.62 -3.21
N ALA A 105 -12.75 -26.66 -3.11
CA ALA A 105 -12.06 -26.89 -1.85
C ALA A 105 -12.23 -25.70 -0.89
N ALA A 106 -12.17 -24.47 -1.40
CA ALA A 106 -12.42 -23.27 -0.62
C ALA A 106 -13.83 -23.23 -0.01
N ASN A 107 -14.85 -23.65 -0.75
CA ASN A 107 -16.22 -23.73 -0.21
C ASN A 107 -16.35 -24.80 0.89
N ILE A 108 -15.62 -25.91 0.81
CA ILE A 108 -15.60 -26.92 1.89
C ILE A 108 -15.03 -26.30 3.18
N LEU A 109 -13.90 -25.60 3.08
CA LEU A 109 -13.29 -24.90 4.21
C LEU A 109 -14.20 -23.82 4.79
N VAL A 110 -14.87 -23.02 3.95
CA VAL A 110 -15.83 -22.02 4.41
C VAL A 110 -17.00 -22.67 5.17
N ASN A 111 -17.50 -23.81 4.71
CA ASN A 111 -18.60 -24.50 5.38
C ASN A 111 -18.15 -25.06 6.74
N GLN A 112 -16.97 -25.67 6.83
CA GLN A 112 -16.38 -26.12 8.10
C GLN A 112 -16.18 -24.94 9.07
N CYS A 113 -15.68 -23.82 8.57
CA CYS A 113 -15.49 -22.60 9.35
C CYS A 113 -16.82 -22.07 9.93
N LYS A 114 -17.89 -22.04 9.13
CA LYS A 114 -19.21 -21.58 9.58
C LYS A 114 -19.86 -22.53 10.59
N ASP A 115 -19.58 -23.82 10.48
CA ASP A 115 -20.09 -24.85 11.39
C ASP A 115 -19.46 -24.74 12.78
N ILE A 116 -18.16 -24.43 12.85
CA ILE A 116 -17.38 -24.44 14.10
C ILE A 116 -17.20 -23.06 14.73
N SER A 117 -17.39 -21.97 13.98
CA SER A 117 -17.15 -20.63 14.51
C SER A 117 -18.35 -20.14 15.35
N PRO A 118 -18.13 -19.80 16.64
CA PRO A 118 -19.17 -19.23 17.49
C PRO A 118 -19.38 -17.71 17.25
N ALA A 119 -18.62 -17.08 16.36
CA ALA A 119 -18.70 -15.64 16.14
C ALA A 119 -19.93 -15.27 15.31
N THR A 120 -20.54 -14.12 15.62
CA THR A 120 -21.69 -13.59 14.87
C THR A 120 -21.30 -13.10 13.48
N ASN A 121 -20.02 -12.73 13.28
CA ASN A 121 -19.45 -12.32 12.00
C ASN A 121 -18.04 -12.93 11.83
N PRO A 122 -17.94 -14.23 11.52
CA PRO A 122 -16.66 -14.89 11.39
C PRO A 122 -16.00 -14.61 10.03
N PRO A 123 -14.66 -14.73 9.92
CA PRO A 123 -13.94 -14.57 8.65
C PRO A 123 -14.13 -15.74 7.67
N CYS A 124 -15.24 -16.48 7.75
CA CYS A 124 -15.55 -17.64 6.92
C CYS A 124 -16.07 -17.23 5.53
N ASN A 125 -15.18 -16.68 4.70
CA ASN A 125 -15.45 -16.29 3.32
C ASN A 125 -14.29 -16.71 2.44
N ALA A 126 -14.59 -17.31 1.29
CA ALA A 126 -13.60 -17.83 0.35
C ALA A 126 -12.81 -16.73 -0.40
N SER A 127 -13.21 -15.47 -0.25
CA SER A 127 -12.43 -14.29 -0.65
C SER A 127 -11.45 -13.81 0.43
N ASN A 128 -11.42 -14.47 1.60
CA ASN A 128 -10.32 -14.33 2.55
C ASN A 128 -9.23 -15.37 2.26
N SER A 129 -8.04 -15.21 2.85
CA SER A 129 -6.96 -16.19 2.73
C SER A 129 -7.33 -17.54 3.34
N CYS A 130 -6.81 -18.63 2.77
CA CYS A 130 -7.07 -19.95 3.37
C CYS A 130 -6.53 -20.04 4.80
N ASP A 131 -5.40 -19.37 5.09
CA ASP A 131 -4.82 -19.36 6.44
C ASP A 131 -5.75 -18.69 7.46
N LEU A 132 -6.37 -17.55 7.11
CA LEU A 132 -7.35 -16.89 7.99
C LEU A 132 -8.56 -17.81 8.29
N ILE A 133 -9.03 -18.55 7.27
CA ILE A 133 -10.16 -19.48 7.42
C ILE A 133 -9.74 -20.70 8.26
N ARG A 134 -8.54 -21.26 8.03
CA ARG A 134 -7.99 -22.40 8.78
C ARG A 134 -7.74 -22.06 10.25
N ASP A 135 -7.22 -20.87 10.52
CA ASP A 135 -6.98 -20.40 11.89
C ASP A 135 -8.28 -20.25 12.66
N GLU A 136 -9.34 -19.76 12.01
CA GLU A 136 -10.67 -19.67 12.63
C GLU A 136 -11.28 -21.05 12.90
N ILE A 137 -11.10 -22.01 11.97
CA ILE A 137 -11.50 -23.40 12.19
C ILE A 137 -10.77 -23.97 13.41
N LYS A 138 -9.44 -23.79 13.47
CA LYS A 138 -8.61 -24.26 14.59
C LYS A 138 -9.03 -23.63 15.92
N ARG A 139 -9.35 -22.33 15.91
CA ARG A 139 -9.87 -21.61 17.08
C ARG A 139 -11.20 -22.22 17.53
N GLY A 140 -12.14 -22.44 16.61
CA GLY A 140 -13.42 -23.09 16.90
C GLY A 140 -13.25 -24.51 17.43
N CYS A 141 -12.42 -25.33 16.79
CA CYS A 141 -12.10 -26.70 17.21
C CYS A 141 -11.47 -26.78 18.61
N SER A 142 -10.81 -25.71 19.07
CA SER A 142 -10.25 -25.61 20.42
C SER A 142 -11.32 -25.30 21.48
N MET A 143 -12.48 -24.78 21.07
CA MET A 143 -13.59 -24.43 21.96
C MET A 143 -14.63 -25.54 22.08
N VAL A 144 -14.67 -26.49 21.15
CA VAL A 144 -15.62 -27.61 21.19
C VAL A 144 -15.09 -28.70 22.13
N GLY A 145 -15.96 -29.18 23.03
CA GLY A 145 -15.67 -30.28 23.96
C GLY A 145 -15.61 -31.65 23.27
N ASP A 146 -16.03 -32.71 23.97
CA ASP A 146 -15.78 -34.11 23.57
C ASP A 146 -16.41 -34.55 22.21
N LYS A 147 -17.34 -33.77 21.66
CA LYS A 147 -17.99 -34.04 20.36
C LYS A 147 -17.36 -33.21 19.23
N LYS A 148 -16.05 -33.37 19.02
CA LYS A 148 -15.36 -32.67 17.93
C LYS A 148 -15.70 -33.27 16.55
N PRO A 149 -16.01 -32.44 15.54
CA PRO A 149 -16.15 -32.90 14.16
C PRO A 149 -14.87 -33.58 13.65
N ALA A 150 -15.00 -34.45 12.63
CA ALA A 150 -13.86 -35.20 12.08
C ALA A 150 -12.74 -34.31 11.50
N TYR A 151 -13.06 -33.09 11.07
CA TYR A 151 -12.08 -32.12 10.58
C TYR A 151 -11.31 -31.38 11.70
N CYS A 152 -11.71 -31.56 12.97
CA CYS A 152 -11.05 -31.01 14.16
C CYS A 152 -10.08 -31.99 14.82
N GLN A 153 -9.78 -33.13 14.16
CA GLN A 153 -8.85 -34.16 14.63
C GLN A 153 -7.39 -33.74 14.48
#